data_AF-A0A453D868-F1
#
_entry.id   AF-A0A453D868-F1
#
_cell.length_a   1.000
_cell.length_b   1.000
_cell.length_c   1.000
_cell.angle_alpha   90.00
_cell.angle_beta   90.00
_cell.angle_gamma   90.00
#
_symmetry.space_group_name_H-M   'P 1'
#
loop_
_entity.id
_entity.type
_entity.pdbx_description
1 polymer ?
#
loop_
_entity_poly.entity_id
_entity_poly.type
_entity_poly.pdbx_seq_one_letter_code
_entity_poly.pdbx_strand_id
1 'polypeptide(L)'
;DSDDELDGFGYKEPSDNLILPCEEPMQEEERNDNTEEGNTKQERMRLIKEGKAKMVEEKKRQREVCLVKHFTNQCLPCCLIESTEYKRVLLTSQENKLMKEAIKAQKAEQKKYAKEKDEWESGKHALRSIVAEIDSTIIETGSVGGTLLTRFAEKGLKYRVQVNPIRGSILWKMEVPQIGQDPASVSEVPYILFVLQAEEFCDLINSGSFWDHVHLVQDRYPTFTVCFVTNKLMNYINKCERAQYRNAPNFNSWKRPPVEEVLCKLATHHVKVHSRQCADEAEVADHIVGLTSSLANCRFR
;
A
#
# COMPACT_ATOMS: atom_id res chain seq x y z
N ASP A 1 32.21 43.71 52.80
CA ASP A 1 33.28 42.77 52.41
C ASP A 1 32.67 41.79 51.42
N SER A 2 32.32 42.28 50.23
CA SER A 2 33.19 42.44 49.04
C SER A 2 33.18 41.12 48.25
N ASP A 3 32.40 40.99 47.19
CA ASP A 3 32.53 41.59 45.84
C ASP A 3 33.55 40.88 44.94
N ASP A 4 33.18 40.81 43.65
CA ASP A 4 33.98 40.60 42.42
C ASP A 4 34.26 39.15 41.98
N GLU A 5 34.05 38.71 40.73
CA GLU A 5 34.04 39.34 39.38
C GLU A 5 32.92 38.69 38.50
N LEU A 6 32.11 39.39 37.67
CA LEU A 6 32.37 40.13 36.39
C LEU A 6 33.02 39.22 35.33
N ASP A 7 32.56 39.05 34.07
CA ASP A 7 31.91 39.90 33.06
C ASP A 7 31.00 39.01 32.15
N GLY A 8 30.05 39.45 31.32
CA GLY A 8 29.77 40.73 30.68
C GLY A 8 29.11 40.46 29.30
N PHE A 9 28.41 41.46 28.75
CA PHE A 9 27.59 41.49 27.51
C PHE A 9 26.16 40.97 27.66
N GLY A 10 25.09 41.77 27.58
CA GLY A 10 24.93 43.13 27.08
C GLY A 10 23.58 43.23 26.36
N TYR A 11 22.56 43.72 27.07
CA TYR A 11 21.18 43.93 26.59
C TYR A 11 21.09 45.02 25.50
N LYS A 12 20.17 44.89 24.54
CA LYS A 12 18.93 45.71 24.46
C LYS A 12 18.17 45.56 23.13
N GLU A 13 16.85 45.48 23.29
CA GLU A 13 15.81 45.83 22.31
C GLU A 13 15.99 47.25 21.74
N PRO A 14 15.19 47.59 20.73
CA PRO A 14 14.42 48.81 20.89
C PRO A 14 12.94 48.62 20.55
N SER A 15 12.09 49.12 21.45
CA SER A 15 10.72 49.53 21.15
C SER A 15 10.67 51.04 20.90
N ASP A 16 9.61 51.42 20.17
CA ASP A 16 8.85 52.65 20.28
C ASP A 16 9.19 53.89 19.42
N ASN A 17 8.23 54.08 18.49
CA ASN A 17 7.46 55.30 18.23
C ASN A 17 8.14 56.46 17.52
N LEU A 18 7.46 56.95 16.47
CA LEU A 18 6.96 58.33 16.40
C LEU A 18 6.01 58.52 15.20
N ILE A 19 4.80 58.99 15.52
CA ILE A 19 3.97 59.99 14.78
C ILE A 19 2.99 59.48 13.69
N LEU A 20 1.71 59.54 14.05
CA LEU A 20 0.50 59.74 13.22
C LEU A 20 0.51 61.13 12.55
N PRO A 21 -0.11 61.35 11.36
CA PRO A 21 -1.58 61.41 11.28
C PRO A 21 -2.24 60.88 10.00
N CYS A 22 -3.56 60.72 10.12
CA CYS A 22 -4.56 60.39 9.11
C CYS A 22 -4.49 61.22 7.82
N GLU A 23 -4.81 60.60 6.68
CA GLU A 23 -5.78 61.08 5.67
C GLU A 23 -6.11 59.95 4.66
N GLU A 24 -7.32 60.01 4.09
CA GLU A 24 -8.07 58.97 3.34
C GLU A 24 -7.54 58.63 1.91
N PRO A 25 -8.08 57.59 1.22
CA PRO A 25 -7.34 56.78 0.26
C PRO A 25 -7.41 57.28 -1.19
N MET A 26 -6.32 57.07 -1.95
CA MET A 26 -6.35 57.04 -3.41
C MET A 26 -5.73 55.75 -3.95
N GLN A 27 -6.37 55.27 -5.00
CA GLN A 27 -6.19 54.03 -5.73
C GLN A 27 -4.78 53.89 -6.32
N GLU A 28 -4.20 52.68 -6.30
CA GLU A 28 -3.19 52.29 -7.27
C GLU A 28 -3.21 50.78 -7.55
N GLU A 29 -2.94 50.46 -8.81
CA GLU A 29 -3.41 49.33 -9.59
C GLU A 29 -2.77 47.98 -9.23
N GLU A 30 -3.62 46.95 -9.12
CA GLU A 30 -3.19 45.55 -9.25
C GLU A 30 -2.70 45.28 -10.67
N ARG A 31 -1.39 45.07 -10.80
CA ARG A 31 -0.76 44.52 -12.00
C ARG A 31 -1.13 43.05 -12.18
N ASN A 32 -2.28 42.82 -12.81
CA ASN A 32 -2.74 41.49 -13.24
C ASN A 32 -2.06 41.09 -14.55
N ASP A 33 -0.96 40.33 -14.42
CA ASP A 33 -0.28 39.69 -15.54
C ASP A 33 -0.96 38.34 -15.84
N ASN A 34 -2.11 38.34 -16.55
CA ASN A 34 -2.80 37.11 -16.99
C ASN A 34 -3.91 37.30 -18.07
N THR A 35 -3.84 38.31 -18.93
CA THR A 35 -4.97 38.63 -19.86
C THR A 35 -4.76 38.20 -21.32
N GLU A 36 -3.55 37.85 -21.76
CA GLU A 36 -3.29 37.56 -23.19
C GLU A 36 -3.56 36.10 -23.64
N GLU A 37 -3.33 35.09 -22.78
CA GLU A 37 -3.58 33.68 -23.15
C GLU A 37 -5.07 33.30 -23.14
N GLY A 38 -5.89 33.97 -22.33
CA GLY A 38 -7.35 33.77 -22.30
C GLY A 38 -8.03 34.33 -23.54
N ASN A 39 -7.63 35.55 -23.95
CA ASN A 39 -8.18 36.23 -25.13
C ASN A 39 -7.88 35.47 -26.43
N THR A 40 -6.67 34.93 -26.60
CA THR A 40 -6.29 34.20 -27.82
C THR A 40 -7.03 32.87 -27.99
N LYS A 41 -7.38 32.17 -26.89
CA LYS A 41 -8.22 30.95 -26.95
C LYS A 41 -9.69 31.27 -27.25
N GLN A 42 -10.21 32.35 -26.67
CA GLN A 42 -11.59 32.78 -26.90
C GLN A 42 -11.80 33.28 -28.34
N GLU A 43 -10.82 34.01 -28.87
CA GLU A 43 -10.80 34.48 -30.26
C GLU A 43 -10.72 33.33 -31.27
N ARG A 44 -9.84 32.34 -31.04
CA ARG A 44 -9.80 31.11 -31.87
C ARG A 44 -11.13 30.36 -31.86
N MET A 45 -11.80 30.30 -30.70
CA MET A 45 -13.09 29.61 -30.58
C MET A 45 -14.22 30.36 -31.31
N ARG A 46 -14.18 31.69 -31.34
CA ARG A 46 -15.08 32.54 -32.14
C ARG A 46 -14.85 32.32 -33.64
N LEU A 47 -13.60 32.37 -34.10
CA LEU A 47 -13.25 32.12 -35.51
C LEU A 47 -13.66 30.72 -36.00
N ILE A 48 -13.53 29.70 -35.14
CA ILE A 48 -14.01 28.34 -35.46
C ILE A 48 -15.56 28.28 -35.52
N LYS A 49 -16.26 29.00 -34.63
CA LYS A 49 -17.74 29.08 -34.67
C LYS A 49 -18.23 29.81 -35.92
N GLU A 50 -17.59 30.92 -36.28
CA GLU A 50 -17.91 31.67 -37.50
C GLU A 50 -17.61 30.88 -38.77
N GLY A 51 -16.49 30.17 -38.82
CA GLY A 51 -16.16 29.27 -39.94
C GLY A 51 -17.20 28.16 -40.11
N LYS A 52 -17.70 27.59 -39.00
CA LYS A 52 -18.80 26.61 -39.03
C LYS A 52 -20.12 27.23 -39.48
N ALA A 53 -20.45 28.46 -39.04
CA ALA A 53 -21.67 29.15 -39.46
C ALA A 53 -21.66 29.48 -40.96
N LYS A 54 -20.52 29.96 -41.49
CA LYS A 54 -20.35 30.21 -42.94
C LYS A 54 -20.47 28.94 -43.76
N MET A 55 -19.90 27.83 -43.28
CA MET A 55 -20.03 26.53 -43.94
C MET A 55 -21.48 26.00 -43.94
N VAL A 56 -22.24 26.25 -42.87
CA VAL A 56 -23.66 25.89 -42.78
C VAL A 56 -24.51 26.74 -43.75
N GLU A 57 -24.25 28.04 -43.83
CA GLU A 57 -24.99 28.95 -44.71
C GLU A 57 -24.68 28.69 -46.19
N GLU A 58 -23.42 28.41 -46.53
CA GLU A 58 -23.03 27.98 -47.87
C GLU A 58 -23.68 26.64 -48.25
N LYS A 59 -23.76 25.70 -47.31
CA LYS A 59 -24.47 24.42 -47.51
C LYS A 59 -25.98 24.61 -47.66
N LYS A 60 -26.57 25.65 -47.07
CA LYS A 60 -27.98 26.04 -47.25
C LYS A 60 -28.21 26.63 -48.64
N ARG A 61 -27.33 27.52 -49.13
CA ARG A 61 -27.35 28.01 -50.51
C ARG A 61 -27.20 26.88 -51.52
N GLN A 62 -26.31 25.93 -51.28
CA GLN A 62 -26.14 24.75 -52.14
C GLN A 62 -27.38 23.86 -52.16
N ARG A 63 -28.08 23.69 -51.03
CA ARG A 63 -29.38 23.00 -50.96
C ARG A 63 -30.48 23.71 -51.74
N GLU A 64 -30.55 25.04 -51.67
CA GLU A 64 -31.52 25.83 -52.46
C GLU A 64 -31.26 25.70 -53.96
N VAL A 65 -29.99 25.75 -54.37
CA VAL A 65 -29.58 25.50 -55.78
C VAL A 65 -29.89 24.07 -56.21
N CYS A 66 -29.78 23.08 -55.32
CA CYS A 66 -30.11 21.69 -55.58
C CYS A 66 -31.64 21.47 -55.68
N LEU A 67 -32.42 22.15 -54.85
CA LEU A 67 -33.89 22.14 -54.88
C LEU A 67 -34.46 22.69 -56.20
N VAL A 68 -33.86 23.75 -56.74
CA VAL A 68 -34.23 24.32 -58.06
C VAL A 68 -33.90 23.32 -59.19
N LYS A 69 -32.81 22.56 -59.08
CA LYS A 69 -32.42 21.54 -60.08
C LYS A 69 -33.21 20.23 -59.95
N HIS A 70 -33.82 19.95 -58.80
CA HIS A 70 -34.68 18.78 -58.60
C HIS A 70 -35.94 18.83 -59.49
N PHE A 71 -36.43 20.03 -59.83
CA PHE A 71 -37.57 20.24 -60.72
C PHE A 71 -37.31 19.90 -62.20
N THR A 72 -36.05 19.63 -62.59
CA THR A 72 -35.65 19.33 -63.98
C THR A 72 -35.17 17.88 -64.19
N ASN A 73 -35.41 16.97 -63.24
CA ASN A 73 -35.21 15.51 -63.39
C ASN A 73 -33.81 15.07 -63.87
N GLN A 74 -32.74 15.78 -63.47
CA GLN A 74 -31.38 15.48 -63.94
C GLN A 74 -30.33 15.26 -62.83
N CYS A 75 -30.72 14.91 -61.59
CA CYS A 75 -29.74 14.78 -60.48
C CYS A 75 -30.05 13.75 -59.38
N LEU A 76 -30.70 12.63 -59.70
CA LEU A 76 -30.92 11.53 -58.73
C LEU A 76 -29.63 10.91 -58.15
N PRO A 77 -28.53 10.70 -58.91
CA PRO A 77 -27.30 10.12 -58.37
C PRO A 77 -26.55 11.08 -57.43
N CYS A 78 -26.55 12.38 -57.73
CA CYS A 78 -25.80 13.39 -56.98
C CYS A 78 -26.39 13.59 -55.56
N CYS A 79 -27.73 13.58 -55.43
CA CYS A 79 -28.40 13.69 -54.13
C CYS A 79 -28.22 12.46 -53.22
N LEU A 80 -28.08 11.26 -53.81
CA LEU A 80 -27.85 10.02 -53.05
C LEU A 80 -26.42 9.93 -52.51
N ILE A 81 -25.42 10.34 -53.30
CA ILE A 81 -24.01 10.38 -52.88
C ILE A 81 -23.83 11.33 -51.69
N GLU A 82 -24.39 12.55 -51.76
CA GLU A 82 -24.36 13.53 -50.66
C GLU A 82 -24.97 12.98 -49.36
N SER A 83 -26.05 12.18 -49.45
CA SER A 83 -26.71 11.59 -48.28
C SER A 83 -25.85 10.52 -47.57
N THR A 84 -25.09 9.72 -48.33
CA THR A 84 -24.24 8.64 -47.79
C THR A 84 -22.93 9.16 -47.20
N GLU A 85 -22.34 10.19 -47.80
CA GLU A 85 -21.18 10.89 -47.25
C GLU A 85 -21.53 11.61 -45.96
N TYR A 86 -22.69 12.27 -45.91
CA TYR A 86 -23.17 12.91 -44.67
C TYR A 86 -23.35 11.89 -43.54
N LYS A 87 -23.89 10.70 -43.84
CA LYS A 87 -24.04 9.60 -42.88
C LYS A 87 -22.69 9.08 -42.38
N ARG A 88 -21.69 8.90 -43.26
CA ARG A 88 -20.32 8.48 -42.89
C ARG A 88 -19.62 9.51 -42.01
N VAL A 89 -19.75 10.80 -42.33
CA VAL A 89 -19.20 11.90 -41.52
C VAL A 89 -19.86 11.97 -40.14
N LEU A 90 -21.17 11.70 -40.06
CA LEU A 90 -21.88 11.68 -38.77
C LEU A 90 -21.42 10.51 -37.89
N LEU A 91 -21.29 9.31 -38.48
CA LEU A 91 -20.84 8.10 -37.79
C LEU A 91 -19.40 8.25 -37.29
N THR A 92 -18.47 8.68 -38.15
CA THR A 92 -17.07 8.93 -37.75
C THR A 92 -16.96 10.05 -36.71
N SER A 93 -17.83 11.07 -36.74
CA SER A 93 -17.89 12.10 -35.70
C SER A 93 -18.36 11.53 -34.36
N GLN A 94 -19.30 10.59 -34.37
CA GLN A 94 -19.78 9.90 -33.16
C GLN A 94 -18.73 8.94 -32.60
N GLU A 95 -18.06 8.16 -33.45
CA GLU A 95 -16.92 7.32 -33.07
C GLU A 95 -15.77 8.15 -32.47
N ASN A 96 -15.44 9.29 -33.07
CA ASN A 96 -14.42 10.20 -32.54
C ASN A 96 -14.81 10.81 -31.19
N LYS A 97 -16.09 11.04 -30.92
CA LYS A 97 -16.56 11.49 -29.60
C LYS A 97 -16.38 10.39 -28.55
N LEU A 98 -16.83 9.17 -28.87
CA LEU A 98 -16.67 8.01 -27.99
C LEU A 98 -15.18 7.71 -27.73
N MET A 99 -14.34 7.78 -28.76
CA MET A 99 -12.88 7.61 -28.62
C MET A 99 -12.25 8.70 -27.73
N LYS A 100 -12.65 9.96 -27.89
CA LYS A 100 -12.16 11.06 -27.04
C LYS A 100 -12.61 10.93 -25.59
N GLU A 101 -13.84 10.49 -25.37
CA GLU A 101 -14.37 10.21 -24.04
C GLU A 101 -13.63 9.04 -23.39
N ALA A 102 -13.38 7.97 -24.14
CA ALA A 102 -12.58 6.83 -23.69
C ALA A 102 -11.14 7.21 -23.35
N ILE A 103 -10.46 8.00 -24.21
CA ILE A 103 -9.10 8.50 -23.94
C ILE A 103 -9.08 9.40 -22.70
N LYS A 104 -10.11 10.25 -22.51
CA LYS A 104 -10.22 11.11 -21.33
C LYS A 104 -10.46 10.30 -20.05
N ALA A 105 -11.30 9.28 -20.11
CA ALA A 105 -11.53 8.35 -19.01
C ALA A 105 -10.26 7.58 -18.66
N GLN A 106 -9.58 7.00 -19.65
CA GLN A 106 -8.33 6.28 -19.47
C GLN A 106 -7.24 7.18 -18.87
N LYS A 107 -7.14 8.44 -19.31
CA LYS A 107 -6.18 9.41 -18.75
C LYS A 107 -6.54 9.80 -17.31
N ALA A 108 -7.82 9.89 -16.97
CA ALA A 108 -8.27 10.16 -15.61
C ALA A 108 -7.97 8.98 -14.68
N GLU A 109 -8.20 7.75 -15.14
CA GLU A 109 -7.83 6.52 -14.44
C GLU A 109 -6.31 6.44 -14.23
N GLN A 110 -5.51 6.58 -15.29
CA GLN A 110 -4.05 6.59 -15.19
C GLN A 110 -3.54 7.65 -14.19
N LYS A 111 -4.16 8.84 -14.16
CA LYS A 111 -3.80 9.89 -13.19
C LYS A 111 -4.19 9.52 -11.76
N LYS A 112 -5.32 8.83 -11.55
CA LYS A 112 -5.72 8.33 -10.22
C LYS A 112 -4.76 7.25 -9.73
N TYR A 113 -4.39 6.31 -10.60
CA TYR A 113 -3.43 5.26 -10.29
C TYR A 113 -2.01 5.78 -10.06
N ALA A 114 -1.55 6.76 -10.85
CA ALA A 114 -0.24 7.37 -10.64
C ALA A 114 -0.15 8.03 -9.25
N LYS A 115 -1.23 8.67 -8.78
CA LYS A 115 -1.30 9.21 -7.42
C LYS A 115 -1.29 8.12 -6.36
N GLU A 116 -2.07 7.05 -6.56
CA GLU A 116 -2.12 5.92 -5.62
C GLU A 116 -0.77 5.21 -5.52
N LYS A 117 -0.06 5.08 -6.65
CA LYS A 117 1.29 4.52 -6.71
C LYS A 117 2.29 5.41 -5.96
N ASP A 118 2.27 6.72 -6.19
CA ASP A 118 3.12 7.69 -5.48
C ASP A 118 2.84 7.69 -3.96
N GLU A 119 1.57 7.59 -3.57
CA GLU A 119 1.17 7.42 -2.15
C GLU A 119 1.61 6.06 -1.56
N TRP A 120 1.65 5.01 -2.37
CA TRP A 120 2.17 3.70 -1.96
C TRP A 120 3.70 3.73 -1.82
N GLU A 121 4.41 4.33 -2.76
CA GLU A 121 5.87 4.48 -2.76
C GLU A 121 6.36 5.40 -1.63
N SER A 122 5.56 6.39 -1.23
CA SER A 122 5.84 7.24 -0.06
C SER A 122 5.61 6.53 1.30
N GLY A 123 5.06 5.31 1.31
CA GLY A 123 4.83 4.54 2.54
C GLY A 123 3.62 4.97 3.37
N LYS A 124 2.88 6.01 2.95
CA LYS A 124 1.70 6.54 3.65
C LYS A 124 0.60 5.49 3.88
N HIS A 125 0.54 4.48 3.00
CA HIS A 125 -0.42 3.39 3.07
C HIS A 125 0.23 2.01 3.26
N ALA A 126 1.46 1.96 3.78
CA ALA A 126 2.21 0.72 4.01
C ALA A 126 1.42 -0.31 4.84
N LEU A 127 0.85 0.11 5.97
CA LEU A 127 0.07 -0.75 6.87
C LEU A 127 -1.19 -1.34 6.22
N ARG A 128 -1.77 -0.64 5.25
CA ARG A 128 -2.96 -1.11 4.51
C ARG A 128 -2.61 -2.04 3.35
N SER A 129 -1.34 -2.08 2.98
CA SER A 129 -0.83 -2.81 1.81
C SER A 129 -0.13 -4.11 2.20
N ILE A 130 0.35 -4.23 3.44
CA ILE A 130 0.89 -5.49 3.95
C ILE A 130 -0.25 -6.49 4.23
N VAL A 131 -0.01 -7.75 3.86
CA VAL A 131 -0.88 -8.88 4.14
C VAL A 131 -0.07 -9.95 4.85
N ALA A 132 -0.54 -10.39 6.02
CA ALA A 132 0.00 -11.55 6.71
C ALA A 132 -0.67 -12.84 6.20
N GLU A 133 0.10 -13.75 5.64
CA GLU A 133 -0.32 -15.07 5.19
C GLU A 133 -0.08 -16.09 6.30
N ILE A 134 -1.14 -16.37 7.06
CA ILE A 134 -1.12 -17.22 8.26
C ILE A 134 -1.45 -18.66 7.86
N ASP A 135 -0.59 -19.60 8.22
CA ASP A 135 -0.86 -21.03 8.02
C ASP A 135 -2.08 -21.49 8.83
N SER A 136 -2.97 -22.27 8.22
CA SER A 136 -4.22 -22.71 8.85
C SER A 136 -3.98 -23.53 10.12
N THR A 137 -2.85 -24.25 10.21
CA THR A 137 -2.51 -25.05 11.39
C THR A 137 -2.36 -24.19 12.64
N ILE A 138 -1.89 -22.94 12.54
CA ILE A 138 -1.76 -22.03 13.69
C ILE A 138 -3.13 -21.74 14.31
N ILE A 139 -4.17 -21.69 13.47
CA ILE A 139 -5.55 -21.44 13.88
C ILE A 139 -6.21 -22.72 14.42
N GLU A 140 -5.92 -23.86 13.80
CA GLU A 140 -6.56 -25.14 14.10
C GLU A 140 -5.96 -25.86 15.32
N THR A 141 -4.64 -25.89 15.44
CA THR A 141 -3.94 -26.63 16.51
C THR A 141 -3.52 -25.75 17.67
N GLY A 142 -3.55 -24.42 17.48
CA GLY A 142 -3.06 -23.42 18.43
C GLY A 142 -4.11 -22.87 19.39
N SER A 143 -3.74 -22.64 20.67
CA SER A 143 -4.52 -21.77 21.56
C SER A 143 -4.48 -20.29 21.16
N VAL A 144 -3.55 -19.92 20.28
CA VAL A 144 -3.24 -18.52 19.89
C VAL A 144 -4.19 -17.99 18.80
N GLY A 145 -4.78 -18.86 17.99
CA GLY A 145 -5.50 -18.47 16.76
C GLY A 145 -6.59 -17.42 16.98
N GLY A 146 -7.50 -17.64 17.93
CA GLY A 146 -8.60 -16.72 18.23
C GLY A 146 -8.11 -15.33 18.69
N THR A 147 -7.14 -15.30 19.60
CA THR A 147 -6.53 -14.06 20.09
C THR A 147 -5.80 -13.32 18.97
N LEU A 148 -5.04 -14.03 18.13
CA LEU A 148 -4.32 -13.46 17.00
C LEU A 148 -5.25 -12.76 16.01
N LEU A 149 -6.31 -13.45 15.55
CA LEU A 149 -7.26 -12.89 14.59
C LEU A 149 -8.00 -11.67 15.15
N THR A 150 -8.35 -11.71 16.44
CA THR A 150 -8.96 -10.58 17.14
C THR A 150 -8.03 -9.36 17.13
N ARG A 151 -6.75 -9.55 17.48
CA ARG A 151 -5.75 -8.46 17.47
C ARG A 151 -5.50 -7.88 16.07
N PHE A 152 -5.49 -8.72 15.03
CA PHE A 152 -5.40 -8.26 13.66
C PHE A 152 -6.60 -7.39 13.26
N ALA A 153 -7.81 -7.80 13.63
CA ALA A 153 -9.03 -7.03 13.38
C ALA A 153 -9.04 -5.69 14.15
N GLU A 154 -8.65 -5.68 15.43
CA GLU A 154 -8.53 -4.47 16.26
C GLU A 154 -7.59 -3.43 15.65
N LYS A 155 -6.49 -3.86 15.03
CA LYS A 155 -5.52 -2.98 14.38
C LYS A 155 -5.82 -2.68 12.92
N GLY A 156 -6.88 -3.28 12.35
CA GLY A 156 -7.24 -3.12 10.95
C GLY A 156 -6.17 -3.63 9.98
N LEU A 157 -5.39 -4.64 10.38
CA LEU A 157 -4.37 -5.25 9.54
C LEU A 157 -4.99 -6.34 8.66
N LYS A 158 -4.57 -6.40 7.39
CA LYS A 158 -5.01 -7.46 6.48
C LYS A 158 -4.29 -8.76 6.78
N TYR A 159 -5.03 -9.85 6.75
CA TYR A 159 -4.49 -11.20 6.86
C TYR A 159 -5.25 -12.14 5.92
N ARG A 160 -4.60 -13.26 5.59
CA ARG A 160 -5.17 -14.35 4.83
C ARG A 160 -4.80 -15.68 5.49
N VAL A 161 -5.79 -16.50 5.80
CA VAL A 161 -5.57 -17.86 6.28
C VAL A 161 -5.46 -18.79 5.08
N GLN A 162 -4.38 -19.56 4.98
CA GLN A 162 -4.12 -20.47 3.87
C GLN A 162 -3.21 -21.63 4.32
N VAL A 163 -2.93 -22.59 3.44
CA VAL A 163 -1.91 -23.62 3.69
C VAL A 163 -0.58 -23.12 3.17
N ASN A 164 0.39 -22.92 4.07
CA ASN A 164 1.71 -22.44 3.71
C ASN A 164 2.65 -23.59 3.32
N PRO A 165 3.74 -23.32 2.56
CA PRO A 165 4.71 -24.34 2.15
C PRO A 165 5.38 -25.07 3.33
N ILE A 166 5.50 -24.40 4.48
CA ILE A 166 5.96 -24.98 5.73
C ILE A 166 4.88 -24.75 6.77
N ARG A 167 4.47 -25.82 7.46
CA ARG A 167 3.40 -25.78 8.46
C ARG A 167 3.80 -24.90 9.65
N GLY A 168 2.81 -24.27 10.27
CA GLY A 168 3.00 -23.42 11.45
C GLY A 168 3.71 -22.09 11.14
N SER A 169 3.79 -21.70 9.87
CA SER A 169 4.48 -20.48 9.44
C SER A 169 3.53 -19.31 9.17
N ILE A 170 4.05 -18.10 9.30
CA ILE A 170 3.43 -16.85 8.87
C ILE A 170 4.42 -16.18 7.91
N LEU A 171 3.92 -15.82 6.73
CA LEU A 171 4.64 -15.09 5.70
C LEU A 171 4.00 -13.72 5.50
N TRP A 172 4.74 -12.78 4.94
CA TRP A 172 4.22 -11.44 4.65
C TRP A 172 4.46 -11.07 3.20
N LYS A 173 3.47 -10.37 2.65
CA LYS A 173 3.51 -9.87 1.28
C LYS A 173 2.96 -8.46 1.22
N MET A 174 3.47 -7.68 0.27
CA MET A 174 2.96 -6.36 -0.03
C MET A 174 2.10 -6.43 -1.28
N GLU A 175 0.85 -5.99 -1.17
CA GLU A 175 -0.02 -5.72 -2.31
C GLU A 175 0.47 -4.46 -3.02
N VAL A 176 0.96 -4.61 -4.26
CA VAL A 176 1.41 -3.49 -5.11
C VAL A 176 0.24 -3.07 -6.00
N PRO A 177 -0.12 -1.78 -6.07
CA PRO A 177 -1.09 -1.27 -7.02
C PRO A 177 -0.64 -1.52 -8.47
N GLN A 178 -1.50 -2.17 -9.24
CA GLN A 178 -1.20 -2.72 -10.57
C GLN A 178 -0.91 -1.62 -11.61
N ILE A 179 0.26 -1.69 -12.26
CA ILE A 179 0.56 -0.97 -13.51
C ILE A 179 0.27 -1.96 -14.65
N GLY A 180 -0.46 -1.51 -15.67
CA GLY A 180 -1.01 -2.35 -16.74
C GLY A 180 -0.13 -3.54 -17.19
N GLN A 181 -0.79 -4.69 -17.29
CA GLN A 181 -0.28 -6.00 -17.75
C GLN A 181 0.61 -6.77 -16.77
N ASP A 182 0.07 -7.22 -15.63
CA ASP A 182 0.14 -8.63 -15.13
C ASP A 182 -0.54 -8.72 -13.75
N PRO A 183 -1.69 -9.41 -13.56
CA PRO A 183 -2.56 -9.26 -12.39
C PRO A 183 -2.03 -9.73 -11.01
N ALA A 184 -0.72 -9.88 -10.78
CA ALA A 184 -0.19 -10.25 -9.46
C ALA A 184 1.31 -9.97 -9.25
N SER A 185 1.80 -8.73 -9.41
CA SER A 185 3.14 -8.39 -8.88
C SER A 185 3.10 -8.25 -7.36
N VAL A 186 3.07 -9.38 -6.65
CA VAL A 186 3.12 -9.42 -5.20
C VAL A 186 4.58 -9.36 -4.76
N SER A 187 4.97 -8.32 -4.02
CA SER A 187 6.32 -8.24 -3.48
C SER A 187 6.36 -9.01 -2.17
N GLU A 188 7.10 -10.12 -2.13
CA GLU A 188 7.35 -10.86 -0.89
C GLU A 188 8.19 -10.01 0.08
N VAL A 189 7.87 -10.12 1.37
CA VAL A 189 8.67 -9.54 2.45
C VAL A 189 9.59 -10.65 2.97
N PRO A 190 10.93 -10.45 3.02
CA PRO A 190 11.90 -11.49 3.36
C PRO A 190 11.92 -11.79 4.87
N TYR A 191 10.80 -12.24 5.41
CA TYR A 191 10.60 -12.60 6.80
C TYR A 191 9.62 -13.78 6.90
N ILE A 192 9.98 -14.79 7.69
CA ILE A 192 9.14 -15.95 8.00
C ILE A 192 9.13 -16.16 9.52
N LEU A 193 7.94 -16.39 10.08
CA LEU A 193 7.76 -16.58 11.51
C LEU A 193 7.06 -17.90 11.79
N PHE A 194 7.57 -18.67 12.74
CA PHE A 194 6.96 -19.90 13.22
C PHE A 194 6.34 -19.67 14.59
N VAL A 195 5.10 -20.12 14.77
CA VAL A 195 4.42 -20.09 16.07
C VAL A 195 4.38 -21.53 16.59
N LEU A 196 5.06 -21.79 17.70
CA LEU A 196 5.16 -23.11 18.31
C LEU A 196 4.60 -23.10 19.73
N GLN A 197 3.85 -24.14 20.08
CA GLN A 197 3.53 -24.38 21.49
C GLN A 197 4.75 -24.92 22.24
N ALA A 198 4.76 -24.77 23.56
CA ALA A 198 5.85 -25.25 24.40
C ALA A 198 6.13 -26.75 24.23
N GLU A 199 5.09 -27.57 24.17
CA GLU A 199 5.19 -29.03 24.00
C GLU A 199 5.80 -29.38 22.63
N GLU A 200 5.25 -28.81 21.56
CA GLU A 200 5.75 -28.99 20.18
C GLU A 200 7.24 -28.62 20.06
N PHE A 201 7.64 -27.50 20.68
CA PHE A 201 9.03 -27.06 20.69
C PHE A 201 9.95 -28.02 21.46
N CYS A 202 9.50 -28.50 22.62
CA CYS A 202 10.24 -29.47 23.43
C CYS A 202 10.41 -30.81 22.68
N ASP A 203 9.36 -31.28 22.01
CA ASP A 203 9.38 -32.50 21.21
C ASP A 203 10.31 -32.36 19.98
N LEU A 204 10.32 -31.19 19.34
CA LEU A 204 11.21 -30.91 18.21
C LEU A 204 12.68 -30.95 18.64
N ILE A 205 13.00 -30.45 19.83
CA ILE A 205 14.35 -30.53 20.41
C ILE A 205 14.70 -31.97 20.80
N ASN A 206 13.81 -32.66 21.51
CA ASN A 206 14.07 -34.02 22.00
C ASN A 206 14.20 -35.04 20.88
N SER A 207 13.46 -34.87 19.78
CA SER A 207 13.59 -35.69 18.59
C SER A 207 14.86 -35.41 17.77
N GLY A 208 15.59 -34.33 18.08
CA GLY A 208 16.77 -33.89 17.33
C GLY A 208 16.45 -33.19 16.00
N SER A 209 15.17 -33.08 15.63
CA SER A 209 14.73 -32.56 14.32
C SER A 209 14.68 -31.03 14.23
N PHE A 210 14.91 -30.32 15.35
CA PHE A 210 14.91 -28.85 15.39
C PHE A 210 15.88 -28.23 14.37
N TRP A 211 17.11 -28.71 14.31
CA TRP A 211 18.12 -28.16 13.40
C TRP A 211 17.85 -28.52 11.94
N ASP A 212 17.32 -29.72 11.68
CA ASP A 212 16.88 -30.11 10.33
C ASP A 212 15.77 -29.17 9.84
N HIS A 213 14.86 -28.79 10.72
CA HIS A 213 13.83 -27.80 10.42
C HIS A 213 14.45 -26.42 10.10
N VAL A 214 15.40 -25.94 10.90
CA VAL A 214 16.09 -24.66 10.64
C VAL A 214 16.77 -24.67 9.27
N HIS A 215 17.53 -25.72 8.96
CA HIS A 215 18.21 -25.85 7.66
C HIS A 215 17.21 -25.94 6.51
N LEU A 216 16.13 -26.72 6.64
CA LEU A 216 15.07 -26.81 5.64
C LEU A 216 14.48 -25.43 5.30
N VAL A 217 14.24 -24.59 6.31
CA VAL A 217 13.71 -23.24 6.12
C VAL A 217 14.74 -22.36 5.43
N GLN A 218 16.00 -22.41 5.85
CA GLN A 218 17.08 -21.62 5.26
C GLN A 218 17.35 -22.00 3.81
N ASP A 219 17.26 -23.28 3.46
CA ASP A 219 17.42 -23.77 2.08
C ASP A 219 16.28 -23.29 1.18
N ARG A 220 15.05 -23.28 1.70
CA ARG A 220 13.87 -22.83 0.94
C ARG A 220 13.79 -21.30 0.84
N TYR A 221 14.22 -20.59 1.88
CA TYR A 221 14.12 -19.13 1.99
C TYR A 221 15.48 -18.51 2.38
N PRO A 222 16.50 -18.59 1.50
CA PRO A 222 17.88 -18.20 1.85
C PRO A 222 18.05 -16.71 2.13
N THR A 223 17.17 -15.86 1.60
CA THR A 223 17.22 -14.41 1.82
C THR A 223 16.43 -13.96 3.04
N PHE A 224 15.54 -14.80 3.57
CA PHE A 224 14.57 -14.44 4.59
C PHE A 224 15.21 -14.42 5.98
N THR A 225 14.62 -13.60 6.86
CA THR A 225 14.84 -13.70 8.30
C THR A 225 13.85 -14.69 8.89
N VAL A 226 14.34 -15.66 9.66
CA VAL A 226 13.54 -16.70 10.31
C VAL A 226 13.35 -16.32 11.77
N CYS A 227 12.13 -16.42 12.31
CA CYS A 227 11.87 -16.19 13.72
C CYS A 227 10.97 -17.28 14.30
N PHE A 228 11.39 -17.88 15.42
CA PHE A 228 10.59 -18.84 16.17
C PHE A 228 9.98 -18.17 17.40
N VAL A 229 8.65 -18.17 17.50
CA VAL A 229 7.93 -17.68 18.67
C VAL A 229 7.38 -18.90 19.42
N THR A 230 7.78 -19.04 20.68
CA THR A 230 7.29 -20.13 21.53
C THR A 230 6.39 -19.60 22.64
N ASN A 231 5.18 -20.14 22.74
CA ASN A 231 4.22 -19.78 23.78
C ASN A 231 4.44 -20.61 25.06
N LYS A 232 4.52 -19.96 26.23
CA LYS A 232 4.52 -20.59 27.57
C LYS A 232 5.64 -21.61 27.83
N LEU A 233 6.79 -21.50 27.16
CA LEU A 233 7.85 -22.50 27.22
C LEU A 233 8.33 -22.82 28.65
N MET A 234 8.77 -21.80 29.39
CA MET A 234 9.29 -22.00 30.75
C MET A 234 8.21 -22.51 31.71
N ASN A 235 6.95 -22.09 31.52
CA ASN A 235 5.82 -22.56 32.32
C ASN A 235 5.57 -24.05 32.11
N TYR A 236 5.65 -24.52 30.86
CA TYR A 236 5.52 -25.94 30.54
C TYR A 236 6.66 -26.76 31.15
N ILE A 237 7.91 -26.33 30.99
CA ILE A 237 9.07 -27.04 31.54
C ILE A 237 8.95 -27.15 33.07
N ASN A 238 8.66 -26.05 33.75
CA ASN A 238 8.47 -26.03 35.20
C ASN A 238 7.31 -26.95 35.65
N LYS A 239 6.24 -27.04 34.85
CA LYS A 239 5.10 -27.93 35.12
C LYS A 239 5.52 -29.40 35.02
N CYS A 240 6.28 -29.77 33.98
CA CYS A 240 6.79 -31.13 33.79
C CYS A 240 7.76 -31.54 34.90
N GLU A 241 8.70 -30.68 35.26
CA GLU A 241 9.63 -30.94 36.38
C GLU A 241 8.88 -31.17 37.69
N ARG A 242 7.94 -30.28 38.03
CA ARG A 242 7.11 -30.44 39.25
C ARG A 242 6.25 -31.70 39.22
N ALA A 243 5.86 -32.20 38.06
CA ALA A 243 5.12 -33.46 37.94
C ALA A 243 6.04 -34.66 38.21
N GLN A 244 7.27 -34.62 37.70
CA GLN A 244 8.29 -35.65 37.91
C GLN A 244 8.70 -35.75 39.39
N TYR A 245 8.94 -34.62 40.06
CA TYR A 245 9.25 -34.60 41.49
C TYR A 245 8.14 -35.19 42.37
N ARG A 246 6.87 -35.01 41.98
CA ARG A 246 5.71 -35.46 42.79
C ARG A 246 5.39 -36.95 42.65
N ASN A 247 5.77 -37.61 41.54
CA ASN A 247 5.31 -38.95 41.19
C ASN A 247 6.45 -39.94 40.89
N ALA A 248 7.45 -40.02 41.79
CA ALA A 248 8.71 -40.74 41.58
C ALA A 248 8.64 -42.22 41.13
N PRO A 249 7.65 -43.07 41.48
CA PRO A 249 7.68 -44.48 41.05
C PRO A 249 6.98 -44.77 39.71
N ASN A 250 6.12 -43.88 39.19
CA ASN A 250 5.21 -44.19 38.07
C ASN A 250 5.24 -43.16 36.92
N PHE A 251 6.14 -42.17 36.93
CA PHE A 251 6.17 -41.15 35.88
C PHE A 251 7.11 -41.50 34.72
N ASN A 252 6.57 -41.21 33.53
CA ASN A 252 7.12 -41.40 32.20
C ASN A 252 8.55 -40.86 32.07
N SER A 253 9.29 -41.41 31.09
CA SER A 253 10.67 -41.12 30.68
C SER A 253 10.93 -39.70 30.17
N TRP A 254 10.17 -38.70 30.63
CA TRP A 254 10.35 -37.30 30.25
C TRP A 254 11.70 -36.81 30.73
N LYS A 255 12.52 -36.38 29.77
CA LYS A 255 13.84 -35.80 30.00
C LYS A 255 13.75 -34.32 29.66
N ARG A 256 14.28 -33.46 30.53
CA ARG A 256 14.36 -32.02 30.28
C ARG A 256 15.12 -31.78 28.96
N PRO A 257 14.49 -31.16 27.94
CA PRO A 257 15.19 -30.80 26.71
C PRO A 257 16.23 -29.70 26.98
N PRO A 258 17.37 -29.68 26.26
CA PRO A 258 18.41 -28.65 26.38
C PRO A 258 17.99 -27.33 25.70
N VAL A 259 16.87 -26.75 26.16
CA VAL A 259 16.24 -25.56 25.58
C VAL A 259 17.18 -24.36 25.58
N GLU A 260 17.82 -24.09 26.72
CA GLU A 260 18.70 -22.93 26.87
C GLU A 260 19.90 -23.03 25.93
N GLU A 261 20.47 -24.23 25.76
CA GLU A 261 21.57 -24.46 24.81
C GLU A 261 21.13 -24.21 23.37
N VAL A 262 19.96 -24.70 22.96
CA VAL A 262 19.42 -24.50 21.61
C VAL A 262 19.17 -23.01 21.33
N LEU A 263 18.55 -22.29 22.28
CA LEU A 263 18.30 -20.85 22.15
C LEU A 263 19.62 -20.05 22.09
N CYS A 264 20.61 -20.39 22.91
CA CYS A 264 21.94 -19.78 22.84
C CYS A 264 22.61 -20.05 21.49
N LYS A 265 22.54 -21.28 20.98
CA LYS A 265 23.08 -21.64 19.67
C LYS A 265 22.40 -20.88 18.53
N LEU A 266 21.07 -20.75 18.56
CA LEU A 266 20.34 -19.94 17.58
C LEU A 266 20.86 -18.50 17.54
N ALA A 267 21.03 -17.88 18.71
CA ALA A 267 21.47 -16.49 18.80
C ALA A 267 22.94 -16.26 18.39
N THR A 268 23.79 -17.29 18.45
CA THR A 268 25.24 -17.15 18.27
C THR A 268 25.79 -17.77 16.98
N HIS A 269 25.19 -18.86 16.49
CA HIS A 269 25.70 -19.64 15.37
C HIS A 269 24.89 -19.46 14.09
N HIS A 270 23.68 -18.90 14.16
CA HIS A 270 22.80 -18.74 13.01
C HIS A 270 22.57 -17.27 12.67
N VAL A 271 22.90 -16.90 11.44
CA VAL A 271 22.64 -15.56 10.91
C VAL A 271 21.19 -15.46 10.45
N LYS A 272 20.52 -14.35 10.78
CA LYS A 272 19.09 -14.09 10.44
C LYS A 272 18.11 -15.14 10.99
N VAL A 273 18.47 -15.84 12.07
CA VAL A 273 17.54 -16.70 12.79
C VAL A 273 17.37 -16.14 14.19
N HIS A 274 16.12 -15.94 14.58
CA HIS A 274 15.74 -15.34 15.84
C HIS A 274 14.77 -16.24 16.59
N SER A 275 14.73 -16.07 17.90
CA SER A 275 13.78 -16.76 18.77
C SER A 275 13.20 -15.79 19.78
N ARG A 276 11.90 -15.87 20.03
CA ARG A 276 11.20 -15.12 21.06
C ARG A 276 10.39 -16.08 21.94
N GLN A 277 10.49 -15.86 23.24
CA GLN A 277 9.70 -16.58 24.24
C GLN A 277 8.58 -15.65 24.72
N CYS A 278 7.33 -16.11 24.63
CA CYS A 278 6.16 -15.36 25.08
C CYS A 278 5.53 -16.03 26.30
N ALA A 279 5.04 -15.21 27.23
CA ALA A 279 4.42 -15.67 28.47
C ALA A 279 2.99 -16.19 28.26
N ASP A 280 2.26 -15.63 27.30
CA ASP A 280 0.89 -15.99 27.00
C ASP A 280 0.49 -15.72 25.53
N GLU A 281 -0.74 -16.15 25.18
CA GLU A 281 -1.30 -16.00 23.83
C GLU A 281 -1.47 -14.53 23.41
N ALA A 282 -1.71 -13.63 24.36
CA ALA A 282 -1.87 -12.20 24.07
C ALA A 282 -0.52 -11.59 23.69
N GLU A 283 0.56 -11.94 24.39
CA GLU A 283 1.91 -11.49 24.05
C GLU A 283 2.35 -12.02 22.67
N VAL A 284 2.02 -13.28 22.34
CA VAL A 284 2.27 -13.82 20.99
C VAL A 284 1.54 -12.98 19.94
N ALA A 285 0.25 -12.70 20.15
CA ALA A 285 -0.54 -11.93 19.20
C ALA A 285 -0.03 -10.49 19.06
N ASP A 286 0.27 -9.82 20.16
CA ASP A 286 0.80 -8.45 20.19
C ASP A 286 2.17 -8.37 19.50
N HIS A 287 3.02 -9.37 19.69
CA HIS A 287 4.30 -9.45 18.99
C HIS A 287 4.12 -9.58 17.47
N ILE A 288 3.26 -10.50 17.00
CA ILE A 288 3.04 -10.73 15.56
C ILE A 288 2.46 -9.48 14.89
N VAL A 289 1.52 -8.80 15.56
CA VAL A 289 0.91 -7.55 15.07
C VAL A 289 1.91 -6.40 15.04
N GLY A 290 2.73 -6.27 16.10
CA GLY A 290 3.82 -5.29 16.15
C GLY A 290 4.88 -5.53 15.07
N LEU A 291 5.25 -6.79 14.84
CA LEU A 291 6.14 -7.20 13.77
C LEU A 291 5.55 -6.87 12.40
N THR A 292 4.29 -7.23 12.16
CA THR A 292 3.59 -6.91 10.89
C THR A 292 3.62 -5.41 10.60
N SER A 293 3.35 -4.60 11.62
CA SER A 293 3.40 -3.14 11.50
C SER A 293 4.82 -2.62 11.22
N SER A 294 5.82 -3.24 11.82
CA SER A 294 7.23 -2.89 11.61
C SER A 294 7.71 -3.28 10.21
N LEU A 295 7.36 -4.48 9.74
CA LEU A 295 7.68 -4.98 8.40
C LEU A 295 7.08 -4.11 7.31
N ALA A 296 5.84 -3.64 7.51
CA ALA A 296 5.19 -2.72 6.56
C ALA A 296 5.99 -1.43 6.39
N ASN A 297 6.45 -0.84 7.49
CA ASN A 297 7.15 0.44 7.47
C ASN A 297 8.64 0.31 7.12
N CYS A 298 9.25 -0.87 7.31
CA CYS A 298 10.68 -1.08 7.11
C CYS A 298 11.12 -0.84 5.65
N ARG A 299 10.23 -1.07 4.68
CA ARG A 299 10.53 -0.82 3.25
C ARG A 299 10.70 0.67 2.92
N PHE A 300 10.14 1.55 3.74
CA PHE A 300 10.04 2.99 3.49
C PHE A 300 10.92 3.83 4.43
N ARG A 301 11.71 3.18 5.28
CA ARG A 301 12.72 3.79 6.15
C ARG A 301 14.09 3.68 5.50
#